data_AF-A0A7K2YUZ1-F1
#
_entry.id   AF-A0A7K2YUZ1-F1
#
_cell.length_a   1.000
_cell.length_b   1.000
_cell.length_c   1.000
_cell.angle_alpha   90.00
_cell.angle_beta   90.00
_cell.angle_gamma   90.00
#
_symmetry.space_group_name_H-M   'P 1'
#
loop_
_entity.id
_entity.type
_entity.pdbx_description
1 polymer ?
#
loop_
_entity_poly.entity_id
_entity_poly.type
_entity_poly.pdbx_seq_one_letter_code
_entity_poly.pdbx_strand_id
1 'polypeptide(L)'
;TPFECPGPGTAPTRQSAAQAGAAWLVAALKASGNHVGGSADFDATVAAVSALSATGHPAEAGAAADWLAAGAKTMAGNDPVRLASLILAAEATNRTITTFGGLDLLNLLTATGPAPTPTPDMANQSNTSNGPEDHTLRDTISAVIAVLLAATLILGTRRSRREP
;
A
#
# COMPACT_ATOMS: atom_id res chain seq x y z
N THR A 1 -26.84 3.54 10.63
CA THR A 1 -27.79 3.96 11.68
C THR A 1 -27.35 5.34 12.16
N PRO A 2 -28.28 6.22 12.58
CA PRO A 2 -27.90 7.49 13.20
C PRO A 2 -27.05 7.20 14.44
N PHE A 3 -26.04 8.02 14.70
CA PHE A 3 -25.25 7.90 15.92
C PHE A 3 -26.04 8.55 17.06
N GLU A 4 -26.58 7.76 17.98
CA GLU A 4 -27.16 8.30 19.22
C GLU A 4 -26.09 9.03 20.02
N CYS A 5 -26.32 10.32 20.26
CA CYS A 5 -25.57 11.04 21.28
C CYS A 5 -25.93 10.46 22.66
N PRO A 6 -24.94 10.23 23.56
CA PRO A 6 -25.24 9.85 24.93
C PRO A 6 -26.16 10.88 25.58
N GLY A 7 -26.99 10.44 26.52
CA GLY A 7 -27.85 11.34 27.30
C GLY A 7 -27.04 12.44 28.01
N PRO A 8 -27.68 13.56 28.35
CA PRO A 8 -27.01 14.69 29.00
C PRO A 8 -26.24 14.24 30.26
N GLY A 9 -24.98 14.66 30.37
CA GLY A 9 -24.08 14.29 31.47
C GLY A 9 -23.25 13.02 31.27
N THR A 10 -23.43 12.28 30.16
CA THR A 10 -22.60 11.11 29.83
C THR A 10 -21.61 11.43 28.73
N ALA A 11 -20.31 11.25 28.99
CA ALA A 11 -19.28 11.45 27.97
C ALA A 11 -19.32 10.30 26.93
N PRO A 12 -19.16 10.59 25.62
CA PRO A 12 -19.06 9.55 24.61
C PRO A 12 -17.79 8.71 24.81
N THR A 13 -17.86 7.43 24.43
CA THR A 13 -16.66 6.59 24.34
C THR A 13 -15.73 7.09 23.22
N ARG A 14 -14.44 6.77 23.30
CA ARG A 14 -13.48 7.12 22.23
C ARG A 14 -13.89 6.51 20.90
N GLN A 15 -14.38 5.27 20.92
CA GLN A 15 -14.84 4.56 19.73
C GLN A 15 -16.07 5.23 19.11
N SER A 16 -17.08 5.57 19.91
CA SER A 16 -18.27 6.26 19.38
C SER A 16 -17.93 7.65 18.82
N ALA A 17 -17.02 8.38 19.46
CA ALA A 17 -16.55 9.66 18.96
C ALA A 17 -15.80 9.53 17.63
N ALA A 18 -14.90 8.54 17.51
CA ALA A 18 -14.18 8.27 16.27
C ALA A 18 -15.12 7.89 15.11
N GLN A 19 -16.13 7.06 15.39
CA GLN A 19 -17.12 6.66 14.39
C GLN A 19 -18.02 7.82 13.95
N ALA A 20 -18.43 8.69 14.88
CA ALA A 20 -19.15 9.91 14.53
C ALA A 20 -18.30 10.86 13.65
N GLY A 21 -17.01 11.01 13.97
CA GLY A 21 -16.07 11.77 13.16
C GLY A 21 -15.88 11.19 11.76
N ALA A 22 -15.73 9.86 11.65
CA ALA A 22 -15.65 9.17 10.37
C ALA A 22 -16.92 9.36 9.53
N ALA A 23 -18.10 9.28 10.14
CA ALA A 23 -19.36 9.51 9.45
C ALA A 23 -19.50 10.94 8.90
N TRP A 24 -19.08 11.94 9.68
CA TRP A 24 -19.01 13.32 9.19
C TRP A 24 -18.04 13.44 8.01
N LEU A 25 -16.88 12.81 8.10
CA LEU A 25 -15.86 12.84 7.06
C LEU A 25 -16.34 12.18 5.76
N VAL A 26 -17.02 11.03 5.87
CA VAL A 26 -17.67 10.36 4.73
C VAL A 26 -18.69 11.28 4.07
N ALA A 27 -19.52 11.98 4.86
CA ALA A 27 -20.51 12.91 4.32
C ALA A 27 -19.84 14.11 3.62
N ALA A 28 -18.79 14.67 4.21
CA ALA A 28 -18.03 15.77 3.65
C ALA A 28 -17.35 15.40 2.32
N LEU A 29 -16.71 14.23 2.26
CA LEU A 29 -16.11 13.70 1.02
C LEU A 29 -17.16 13.54 -0.08
N LYS A 30 -18.32 12.94 0.24
CA LYS A 30 -19.39 12.77 -0.75
C LYS A 30 -19.93 14.09 -1.29
N ALA A 31 -20.05 15.10 -0.42
CA ALA A 31 -20.54 16.44 -0.81
C ALA A 31 -19.56 17.18 -1.72
N SER A 32 -18.26 16.96 -1.53
CA SER A 32 -17.21 17.68 -2.27
C SER A 32 -16.63 16.90 -3.45
N GLY A 33 -17.01 15.64 -3.69
CA GLY A 33 -16.40 14.82 -4.74
C GLY A 33 -15.06 14.22 -4.32
N ASN A 34 -15.05 13.59 -3.15
CA ASN A 34 -13.96 12.80 -2.57
C ASN A 34 -12.72 13.58 -2.11
N HIS A 35 -12.87 14.86 -1.77
CA HIS A 35 -11.85 15.64 -1.08
C HIS A 35 -12.46 16.47 0.04
N VAL A 36 -11.64 16.95 0.97
CA VAL A 36 -12.09 17.79 2.09
C VAL A 36 -11.13 18.94 2.33
N GLY A 37 -11.59 19.93 3.09
CA GLY A 37 -10.88 21.19 3.31
C GLY A 37 -11.09 22.12 2.12
N GLY A 38 -11.52 23.35 2.42
CA GLY A 38 -11.98 24.40 1.48
C GLY A 38 -11.65 24.20 0.00
N SER A 39 -10.62 24.88 -0.49
CA SER A 39 -10.22 24.86 -1.90
C SER A 39 -9.48 23.56 -2.29
N ALA A 40 -10.09 22.40 -2.03
CA ALA A 40 -9.49 21.09 -2.26
C ALA A 40 -8.13 20.91 -1.58
N ASP A 41 -8.15 21.00 -0.26
CA ASP A 41 -6.95 20.91 0.57
C ASP A 41 -6.34 19.49 0.52
N PHE A 42 -5.14 19.41 -0.02
CA PHE A 42 -4.37 18.17 -0.18
C PHE A 42 -4.09 17.49 1.17
N ASP A 43 -3.60 18.25 2.15
CA ASP A 43 -3.15 17.70 3.43
C ASP A 43 -4.35 17.24 4.26
N ALA A 44 -5.44 18.00 4.22
CA ALA A 44 -6.70 17.59 4.84
C ALA A 44 -7.25 16.30 4.22
N THR A 45 -7.13 16.14 2.90
CA THR A 45 -7.62 14.94 2.21
C THR A 45 -6.73 13.72 2.48
N VAL A 46 -5.40 13.86 2.57
CA VAL A 46 -4.50 12.78 3.01
C VAL A 46 -4.83 12.33 4.44
N ALA A 47 -5.06 13.28 5.34
CA ALA A 47 -5.47 12.98 6.71
C ALA A 47 -6.82 12.24 6.74
N ALA A 48 -7.76 12.62 5.87
CA ALA A 48 -9.04 11.96 5.74
C ALA A 48 -8.90 10.48 5.31
N VAL A 49 -8.04 10.20 4.32
CA VAL A 49 -7.74 8.83 3.88
C VAL A 49 -7.22 7.98 5.03
N SER A 50 -6.27 8.51 5.80
CA SER A 50 -5.70 7.81 6.95
C SER A 50 -6.74 7.54 8.05
N ALA A 51 -7.57 8.54 8.38
CA ALA A 51 -8.61 8.42 9.40
C ALA A 51 -9.69 7.40 9.01
N LEU A 52 -10.12 7.39 7.75
CA LEU A 52 -11.13 6.44 7.26
C LEU A 52 -10.59 5.01 7.17
N SER A 53 -9.33 4.86 6.74
CA SER A 53 -8.65 3.56 6.74
C SER A 53 -8.56 2.97 8.15
N ALA A 54 -8.20 3.80 9.14
CA ALA A 54 -8.09 3.37 10.54
C ALA A 54 -9.44 3.09 11.23
N THR A 55 -10.53 3.74 10.79
CA THR A 55 -11.86 3.59 11.40
C THR A 55 -12.73 2.51 10.74
N GLY A 56 -12.20 1.81 9.73
CA GLY A 56 -12.91 0.71 9.05
C GLY A 56 -13.80 1.15 7.89
N HIS A 57 -13.49 2.28 7.24
CA HIS A 57 -14.20 2.81 6.07
C HIS A 57 -13.32 2.75 4.80
N PRO A 58 -12.91 1.54 4.35
CA PRO A 58 -11.94 1.39 3.26
C PRO A 58 -12.45 1.85 1.90
N ALA A 59 -13.77 1.79 1.65
CA ALA A 59 -14.36 2.22 0.38
C ALA A 59 -14.26 3.74 0.22
N GLU A 60 -14.64 4.50 1.24
CA GLU A 60 -14.55 5.96 1.24
C GLU A 60 -13.11 6.45 1.30
N ALA A 61 -12.25 5.78 2.08
CA ALA A 61 -10.81 6.03 2.05
C ALA A 61 -10.24 5.81 0.64
N GLY A 62 -10.67 4.74 -0.02
CA GLY A 62 -10.27 4.43 -1.39
C GLY A 62 -10.70 5.50 -2.38
N ALA A 63 -11.94 5.95 -2.34
CA ALA A 63 -12.43 6.99 -3.24
C ALA A 63 -11.66 8.31 -3.07
N ALA A 64 -11.32 8.68 -1.83
CA ALA A 64 -10.48 9.86 -1.57
C ALA A 64 -9.04 9.66 -2.04
N ALA A 65 -8.48 8.47 -1.90
CA ALA A 65 -7.16 8.14 -2.43
C ALA A 65 -7.12 8.16 -3.96
N ASP A 66 -8.19 7.77 -4.64
CA ASP A 66 -8.29 7.88 -6.10
C ASP A 66 -8.35 9.33 -6.58
N TRP A 67 -9.04 10.20 -5.82
CA TRP A 67 -9.00 11.64 -6.07
C TRP A 67 -7.58 12.21 -5.92
N LEU A 68 -6.87 11.80 -4.85
CA LEU A 68 -5.45 12.16 -4.66
C LEU A 68 -4.59 11.67 -5.84
N ALA A 69 -4.80 10.44 -6.29
CA ALA A 69 -4.07 9.86 -7.42
C ALA A 69 -4.31 10.66 -8.72
N ALA A 70 -5.55 11.08 -8.98
CA ALA A 70 -5.90 11.83 -10.18
C ALA A 70 -5.19 13.19 -10.28
N GLY A 71 -4.93 13.86 -9.15
CA GLY A 71 -4.20 15.13 -9.11
C GLY A 71 -2.79 15.04 -8.53
N ALA A 72 -2.24 13.84 -8.31
CA ALA A 72 -0.98 13.64 -7.60
C ALA A 72 0.18 14.45 -8.20
N LYS A 73 0.26 14.50 -9.53
CA LYS A 73 1.33 15.21 -10.25
C LYS A 73 1.33 16.71 -9.99
N THR A 74 0.16 17.34 -10.00
CA THR A 74 0.04 18.79 -9.80
C THR A 74 0.08 19.17 -8.33
N MET A 75 -0.48 18.33 -7.46
CA MET A 75 -0.53 18.59 -6.02
C MET A 75 0.81 18.34 -5.33
N ALA A 76 1.47 17.22 -5.60
CA ALA A 76 2.74 16.89 -4.95
C ALA A 76 3.95 17.53 -5.65
N GLY A 77 3.93 17.63 -6.98
CA GLY A 77 5.08 18.13 -7.73
C GLY A 77 6.37 17.40 -7.35
N ASN A 78 7.41 18.15 -6.98
CA ASN A 78 8.68 17.64 -6.46
C ASN A 78 8.85 17.89 -4.95
N ASP A 79 7.76 18.14 -4.23
CA ASP A 79 7.80 18.39 -2.79
C ASP A 79 7.92 17.04 -2.02
N PRO A 80 9.01 16.84 -1.25
CA PRO A 80 9.26 15.57 -0.59
C PRO A 80 8.22 15.23 0.47
N VAL A 81 7.65 16.23 1.16
CA VAL A 81 6.65 16.02 2.21
C VAL A 81 5.34 15.54 1.59
N ARG A 82 4.92 16.14 0.47
CA ARG A 82 3.72 15.73 -0.25
C ARG A 82 3.88 14.37 -0.92
N LEU A 83 5.05 14.07 -1.49
CA LEU A 83 5.35 12.74 -2.02
C LEU A 83 5.29 11.66 -0.93
N ALA A 84 5.90 11.89 0.23
CA ALA A 84 5.82 10.97 1.37
C ALA A 84 4.37 10.80 1.88
N SER A 85 3.60 11.88 1.89
CA SER A 85 2.19 11.87 2.29
C SER A 85 1.32 11.02 1.35
N LEU A 86 1.58 11.10 0.03
CA LEU A 86 0.92 10.24 -0.95
C LEU A 86 1.31 8.76 -0.79
N ILE A 87 2.57 8.47 -0.48
CA ILE A 87 3.02 7.09 -0.19
C ILE A 87 2.24 6.52 1.00
N LEU A 88 2.11 7.30 2.08
CA LEU A 88 1.34 6.86 3.26
C LEU A 88 -0.15 6.64 2.94
N ALA A 89 -0.76 7.51 2.14
CA ALA A 89 -2.15 7.36 1.70
C ALA A 89 -2.35 6.12 0.80
N ALA A 90 -1.38 5.85 -0.07
CA ALA A 90 -1.38 4.66 -0.91
C ALA A 90 -1.28 3.39 -0.05
N GLU A 91 -0.35 3.35 0.90
CA GLU A 91 -0.17 2.23 1.83
C GLU A 91 -1.43 1.98 2.67
N ALA A 92 -2.00 3.04 3.26
CA ALA A 92 -3.21 2.97 4.09
C ALA A 92 -4.42 2.37 3.33
N THR A 93 -4.41 2.48 2.00
CA THR A 93 -5.48 1.98 1.13
C THR A 93 -5.04 0.85 0.21
N ASN A 94 -3.89 0.24 0.49
CA ASN A 94 -3.33 -0.90 -0.23
C ASN A 94 -3.17 -0.65 -1.75
N ARG A 95 -2.78 0.58 -2.14
CA ARG A 95 -2.48 1.00 -3.51
C ARG A 95 -0.97 0.93 -3.79
N THR A 96 -0.63 0.67 -5.04
CA THR A 96 0.76 0.56 -5.49
C THR A 96 1.43 1.93 -5.58
N ILE A 97 2.49 2.13 -4.80
CA ILE A 97 3.26 3.38 -4.75
C ILE A 97 4.03 3.69 -6.04
N THR A 98 4.38 2.66 -6.83
CA THR A 98 5.14 2.81 -8.09
C THR A 98 4.27 3.18 -9.30
N THR A 99 2.95 3.12 -9.15
CA THR A 99 1.98 3.47 -10.21
C THR A 99 0.86 4.37 -9.72
N PHE A 100 1.04 5.04 -8.58
CA PHE A 100 0.00 5.86 -7.95
C PHE A 100 -0.27 7.11 -8.80
N GLY A 101 -1.48 7.21 -9.37
CA GLY A 101 -1.78 8.29 -10.32
C GLY A 101 -0.91 8.27 -11.57
N GLY A 102 -0.33 7.12 -11.92
CA GLY A 102 0.65 6.99 -13.01
C GLY A 102 2.06 7.49 -12.65
N LEU A 103 2.32 7.77 -11.37
CA LEU A 103 3.63 8.19 -10.87
C LEU A 103 4.30 7.08 -10.07
N ASP A 104 5.62 7.03 -10.16
CA ASP A 104 6.45 6.27 -9.23
C ASP A 104 6.85 7.17 -8.06
N LEU A 105 6.04 7.16 -7.01
CA LEU A 105 6.23 8.05 -5.87
C LEU A 105 7.54 7.78 -5.13
N LEU A 106 7.96 6.51 -5.06
CA LEU A 106 9.19 6.14 -4.38
C LEU A 106 10.39 6.70 -5.14
N ASN A 107 10.44 6.48 -6.46
CA ASN A 107 11.52 7.04 -7.28
C ASN A 107 11.53 8.58 -7.24
N LEU A 108 10.36 9.23 -7.33
CA LEU A 108 10.26 10.68 -7.21
C LEU A 108 10.78 11.18 -5.85
N LEU A 109 10.40 10.52 -4.74
CA LEU A 109 10.86 10.89 -3.41
C LEU A 109 12.38 10.70 -3.27
N THR A 110 12.94 9.58 -3.75
CA THR A 110 14.39 9.36 -3.70
C THR A 110 15.17 10.38 -4.52
N ALA A 111 14.60 10.88 -5.62
CA ALA A 111 15.21 11.92 -6.45
C ALA A 111 15.23 13.31 -5.79
N THR A 112 14.45 13.54 -4.72
CA THR A 112 14.47 14.81 -3.98
C THR A 112 15.70 14.97 -3.07
N GLY A 113 16.41 13.86 -2.77
CA GLY A 113 17.58 13.84 -1.88
C GLY A 113 18.90 13.57 -2.62
N PRO A 114 20.04 13.67 -1.91
CA PRO A 114 21.32 13.18 -2.44
C PRO A 114 21.22 11.68 -2.72
N ALA A 115 21.92 11.23 -3.77
CA ALA A 115 21.94 9.82 -4.14
C ALA A 115 22.38 8.95 -2.94
N PRO A 116 21.67 7.84 -2.66
CA PRO A 116 22.02 6.97 -1.56
C PRO A 116 23.42 6.39 -1.76
N THR A 117 24.22 6.39 -0.70
CA THR A 117 25.51 5.71 -0.71
C THR A 117 25.27 4.20 -0.86
N PRO A 118 25.82 3.55 -1.89
CA PRO A 118 25.58 2.13 -2.12
C PRO A 118 26.14 1.32 -0.95
N THR A 119 25.31 0.43 -0.40
CA THR A 119 25.74 -0.57 0.58
C THR A 119 26.20 -1.85 -0.15
N PRO A 120 27.01 -2.71 0.48
CA PRO A 120 27.44 -3.97 -0.12
C PRO A 120 26.28 -4.86 -0.59
N ASP A 121 25.11 -4.74 0.04
CA ASP A 121 23.90 -5.49 -0.31
C ASP A 121 23.24 -5.00 -1.62
N MET A 122 23.33 -3.69 -1.90
CA MET A 122 22.86 -3.10 -3.17
C MET A 122 23.73 -3.51 -4.36
N ALA A 123 25.00 -3.85 -4.13
CA ALA A 123 25.92 -4.29 -5.17
C ALA A 123 25.60 -5.71 -5.69
N ASN A 124 24.82 -6.50 -4.94
CA ASN A 124 24.49 -7.88 -5.32
C ASN A 124 23.21 -7.99 -6.18
N GLN A 125 22.41 -6.91 -6.27
CA GLN A 125 21.22 -6.87 -7.14
C GLN A 125 21.52 -6.44 -8.59
N SER A 126 22.69 -5.85 -8.84
CA SER A 126 23.11 -5.39 -10.17
C SER A 126 23.76 -6.48 -11.05
N ASN A 127 23.85 -7.73 -10.59
CA ASN A 127 24.46 -8.84 -11.33
C ASN A 127 23.45 -9.71 -12.11
N THR A 128 22.38 -9.11 -12.64
CA THR A 128 21.59 -9.73 -13.70
C THR A 128 21.84 -8.98 -15.01
N SER A 129 22.62 -9.63 -15.87
CA SER A 129 22.84 -9.38 -17.30
C SER A 129 24.09 -8.59 -17.69
N ASN A 130 25.17 -9.33 -18.00
CA ASN A 130 25.95 -9.31 -19.25
C ASN A 130 27.44 -9.70 -19.00
N GLY A 131 27.82 -10.95 -19.29
CA GLY A 131 29.20 -11.48 -19.23
C GLY A 131 29.24 -13.00 -19.44
N PRO A 132 30.30 -13.59 -20.00
CA PRO A 132 30.25 -14.74 -20.91
C PRO A 132 29.78 -16.03 -20.24
N GLU A 133 29.14 -16.89 -21.03
CA GLU A 133 28.54 -18.14 -20.59
C GLU A 133 29.57 -19.10 -19.97
N ASP A 134 29.70 -19.08 -18.64
CA ASP A 134 30.37 -20.14 -17.90
C ASP A 134 29.37 -21.30 -17.68
N HIS A 135 29.55 -22.35 -18.47
CA HIS A 135 28.70 -23.56 -18.48
C HIS A 135 28.72 -24.38 -17.17
N THR A 136 29.47 -23.95 -16.16
CA THR A 136 29.61 -24.62 -14.87
C THR A 136 28.43 -24.39 -13.92
N LEU A 137 27.72 -23.27 -14.07
CA LEU A 137 26.56 -22.93 -13.23
C LEU A 137 25.26 -23.61 -13.71
N ARG A 138 25.13 -23.87 -15.01
CA ARG A 138 23.95 -24.54 -15.58
C ARG A 138 23.91 -26.04 -15.24
N ASP A 139 25.08 -26.69 -15.15
CA ASP A 139 25.18 -28.10 -14.75
C ASP A 139 24.92 -28.32 -13.27
N THR A 140 25.34 -27.38 -12.41
CA THR A 140 25.09 -27.46 -10.96
C THR A 140 23.62 -27.18 -10.60
N ILE A 141 22.95 -26.26 -11.29
CA ILE A 141 21.51 -26.00 -11.09
C ILE A 141 20.65 -27.20 -11.54
N SER A 142 21.04 -27.89 -12.60
CA SER A 142 20.31 -29.07 -13.12
C SER A 142 20.35 -30.25 -12.15
N ALA A 143 21.46 -30.46 -11.44
CA ALA A 143 21.59 -31.51 -10.44
C ALA A 143 20.73 -31.26 -9.17
N VAL A 144 20.57 -30.00 -8.76
CA VAL A 144 19.77 -29.65 -7.56
C VAL A 144 18.26 -29.80 -7.81
N ILE A 145 17.79 -29.48 -9.02
CA ILE A 145 16.37 -29.61 -9.40
C ILE A 145 15.96 -31.09 -9.52
N ALA A 146 16.83 -31.98 -9.99
CA ALA A 146 16.56 -33.41 -10.11
C ALA A 146 16.41 -34.11 -8.73
N VAL A 147 17.16 -33.67 -7.72
CA VAL A 147 17.06 -34.22 -6.34
C VAL A 147 15.76 -33.78 -5.65
N LEU A 148 15.28 -32.56 -5.93
CA LEU A 148 14.03 -32.04 -5.34
C LEU A 148 12.76 -32.66 -5.95
N LEU A 149 12.79 -33.12 -7.20
CA LEU A 149 11.64 -33.80 -7.85
C LEU A 149 11.48 -35.29 -7.47
N ALA A 150 12.53 -35.94 -6.94
CA ALA A 150 12.43 -37.33 -6.46
C ALA A 150 11.77 -37.44 -5.06
N ALA A 151 11.80 -36.37 -4.26
CA ALA A 151 11.30 -36.39 -2.88
C ALA A 151 9.77 -36.23 -2.78
N THR A 152 9.07 -35.79 -3.84
CA THR A 152 7.62 -35.54 -3.80
C THR A 152 6.75 -36.70 -4.28
N LEU A 153 7.33 -37.79 -4.83
CA LEU A 153 6.54 -38.95 -5.31
C LEU A 153 6.33 -40.07 -4.26
N ILE A 154 6.93 -39.98 -3.07
CA ILE A 154 6.88 -41.08 -2.07
C ILE A 154 5.74 -40.91 -1.04
N LEU A 155 5.05 -39.77 -1.01
CA LEU A 155 3.98 -39.51 -0.02
C LEU A 155 2.54 -39.72 -0.54
N GLY A 156 2.36 -40.23 -1.77
CA GLY A 156 1.05 -40.29 -2.44
C GLY A 156 0.28 -41.63 -2.38
N THR A 157 0.88 -42.75 -1.97
CA THR A 157 0.26 -44.08 -2.21
C THR A 157 -0.41 -44.76 -1.02
N ARG A 158 -0.49 -44.13 0.17
CA ARG A 158 -1.03 -44.79 1.38
C ARG A 158 -2.48 -44.50 1.77
N ARG A 159 -3.24 -43.68 1.03
CA ARG A 159 -4.62 -43.30 1.43
C ARG A 159 -5.77 -43.97 0.68
N SER A 160 -5.51 -44.86 -0.28
CA SER A 160 -6.59 -45.56 -1.00
C SER A 160 -6.58 -47.06 -0.76
N ARG A 161 -6.89 -47.47 0.48
CA ARG A 161 -7.54 -48.76 0.78
C ARG A 161 -7.88 -48.83 2.26
N ARG A 162 -9.16 -48.61 2.58
CA ARG A 162 -9.99 -49.35 3.56
C ARG A 162 -11.29 -48.58 3.80
N GLU A 163 -12.30 -48.93 3.01
CA GLU A 163 -13.64 -49.21 3.56
C GLU A 163 -13.63 -50.70 3.99
N PRO A 164 -14.51 -51.21 4.87
CA PRO A 164 -15.96 -50.95 4.99
C PRO A 164 -16.38 -50.07 6.17
#